data_AF-A0A965AH41-F1
#
_entry.id   AF-A0A965AH41-F1
#
_cell.length_a   1.000
_cell.length_b   1.000
_cell.length_c   1.000
_cell.angle_alpha   90.00
_cell.angle_beta   90.00
_cell.angle_gamma   90.00
#
_symmetry.space_group_name_H-M   'P 1'
#
loop_
_entity.id
_entity.type
_entity.pdbx_description
1 polymer ?
#
loop_
_entity_poly.entity_id
_entity_poly.type
_entity_poly.pdbx_seq_one_letter_code
_entity_poly.pdbx_strand_id
1 'polypeptide(L)'
;MENNYHCNACNSNISEFLPYGKRINALCPNCGSLERHRFFKYWLDVNKNILNPKTRILHFAPEKAITAHFKKCCEKNYISVDVVPNRAMKVEDITKLTFSANSFDFILCSHVLHHVNEDEKAISELYRV
;
A
#
# COMPACT_ATOMS: atom_id res chain seq x y z
N MET A 1 2.36 -27.32 18.47
CA MET A 1 2.87 -26.80 17.20
C MET A 1 3.75 -25.61 17.54
N GLU A 2 5.05 -25.67 17.22
CA GLU A 2 5.97 -24.56 17.49
C GLU A 2 5.70 -23.40 16.52
N ASN A 3 5.67 -22.17 17.04
CA ASN A 3 5.53 -20.97 16.23
C ASN A 3 6.90 -20.59 15.64
N ASN A 4 7.20 -21.12 14.46
CA ASN A 4 8.53 -20.97 13.83
C ASN A 4 8.69 -19.71 13.00
N TYR A 5 7.62 -18.93 12.79
CA TYR A 5 7.66 -17.74 11.95
C TYR A 5 7.06 -16.52 12.65
N HIS A 6 7.60 -15.34 12.31
CA HIS A 6 7.10 -14.05 12.74
C HIS A 6 6.67 -13.21 11.54
N CYS A 7 5.44 -12.68 11.57
CA CYS A 7 4.93 -11.78 10.54
C CYS A 7 5.11 -10.32 10.96
N ASN A 8 6.06 -9.59 10.37
CA ASN A 8 6.30 -8.16 10.67
C ASN A 8 5.15 -7.22 10.27
N ALA A 9 4.22 -7.66 9.42
CA ALA A 9 3.04 -6.87 9.04
C ALA A 9 1.99 -6.80 10.15
N CYS A 10 1.77 -7.88 10.91
CA CYS A 10 0.80 -7.88 12.02
C CYS A 10 1.38 -8.20 13.38
N ASN A 11 2.70 -8.40 13.47
CA ASN A 11 3.46 -8.79 14.66
C ASN A 11 3.01 -10.13 15.29
N SER A 12 2.30 -10.97 14.54
CA SER A 12 1.87 -12.28 15.03
C SER A 12 2.94 -13.34 14.81
N ASN A 13 3.13 -14.19 15.83
CA ASN A 13 3.87 -15.44 15.68
C ASN A 13 2.92 -16.50 15.12
N ILE A 14 3.37 -17.22 14.11
CA ILE A 14 2.57 -18.21 13.36
C ILE A 14 3.38 -19.49 13.18
N SER A 15 2.69 -20.62 13.03
CA SER A 15 3.31 -21.91 12.76
C SER A 15 3.89 -22.00 11.35
N GLU A 16 3.24 -21.35 10.38
CA GLU A 16 3.66 -21.30 8.98
C GLU A 16 3.05 -20.10 8.24
N PHE A 17 3.64 -19.75 7.10
CA PHE A 17 2.97 -18.95 6.08
C PHE A 17 2.28 -19.87 5.08
N LEU A 18 1.00 -19.61 4.78
CA LEU A 18 0.23 -20.42 3.84
C LEU A 18 0.67 -20.18 2.39
N PRO A 19 0.46 -21.13 1.47
CA PRO A 19 0.68 -20.90 0.05
C PRO A 19 -0.30 -19.86 -0.53
N TYR A 20 0.11 -19.16 -1.59
CA TYR A 20 -0.75 -18.27 -2.37
C TYR A 20 -0.46 -18.43 -3.87
N GLY A 21 -1.42 -19.00 -4.60
CA GLY A 21 -1.19 -19.46 -5.96
C GLY A 21 -0.10 -20.55 -5.98
N LYS A 22 0.90 -20.40 -6.85
CA LYS A 22 2.03 -21.35 -6.95
C LYS A 22 3.16 -21.09 -5.93
N ARG A 23 3.02 -20.08 -5.07
CA ARG A 23 4.08 -19.65 -4.14
C ARG A 23 3.83 -20.25 -2.76
N ILE A 24 4.79 -21.01 -2.25
CA ILE A 24 4.79 -21.53 -0.87
C ILE A 24 5.22 -20.43 0.11
N ASN A 25 4.85 -20.55 1.39
CA ASN A 25 5.24 -19.61 2.45
C ASN A 25 4.90 -18.13 2.17
N ALA A 26 3.77 -17.89 1.50
CA ALA A 26 3.44 -16.59 0.94
C ALA A 26 2.53 -15.75 1.84
N LEU A 27 1.40 -16.33 2.25
CA LEU A 27 0.28 -15.65 2.90
C LEU A 27 0.35 -15.79 4.42
N CYS A 28 0.27 -14.66 5.13
CA CYS A 28 0.06 -14.70 6.57
C CYS A 28 -1.39 -15.10 6.88
N PRO A 29 -1.62 -16.17 7.67
CA PRO A 29 -2.98 -16.62 8.00
C PRO A 29 -3.74 -15.63 8.89
N ASN A 30 -3.03 -14.77 9.63
CA ASN A 30 -3.67 -13.80 10.53
C ASN A 30 -4.11 -12.51 9.80
N CYS A 31 -3.21 -11.89 9.03
CA CYS A 31 -3.49 -10.57 8.43
C CYS A 31 -3.66 -10.57 6.91
N GLY A 32 -3.50 -11.72 6.25
CA GLY A 32 -3.56 -11.82 4.80
C GLY A 32 -2.42 -11.13 4.07
N SER A 33 -1.35 -10.71 4.76
CA SER A 33 -0.19 -10.12 4.12
C SER A 33 0.53 -11.14 3.23
N LEU A 34 1.02 -10.69 2.08
CA LEU A 34 1.91 -11.44 1.21
C LEU A 34 3.35 -11.00 1.45
N GLU A 35 4.31 -11.75 0.93
CA GLU A 35 5.75 -11.48 1.01
C GLU A 35 6.07 -10.04 0.63
N ARG A 36 5.49 -9.54 -0.48
CA ARG A 36 5.66 -8.15 -0.93
C ARG A 36 5.13 -7.11 0.07
N HIS A 37 4.02 -7.40 0.77
CA HIS A 37 3.48 -6.50 1.78
C HIS A 37 4.40 -6.47 3.02
N ARG A 38 4.94 -7.64 3.40
CA ARG A 38 5.92 -7.76 4.48
C ARG A 38 7.24 -7.07 4.16
N PHE A 39 7.70 -7.16 2.91
CA PHE A 39 8.86 -6.42 2.42
C PHE A 39 8.63 -4.90 2.47
N PHE A 40 7.49 -4.43 1.95
CA PHE A 40 7.16 -3.00 2.02
C PHE A 40 7.03 -2.51 3.47
N LYS A 41 6.42 -3.31 4.36
CA LYS A 41 6.39 -3.00 5.79
C LYS A 41 7.79 -2.88 6.40
N TYR A 42 8.70 -3.79 6.05
CA TYR A 42 10.10 -3.70 6.49
C TYR A 42 10.75 -2.39 5.99
N TRP A 43 10.53 -2.03 4.73
CA TRP A 43 11.02 -0.76 4.19
C TRP A 43 10.46 0.45 4.93
N LEU A 44 9.17 0.45 5.28
CA LEU A 44 8.56 1.50 6.11
C LEU A 44 9.18 1.57 7.51
N ASP A 45 9.49 0.41 8.10
CA ASP A 45 10.15 0.34 9.42
C ASP A 45 11.58 0.86 9.42
N VAL A 46 12.29 0.74 8.29
CA VAL A 46 13.60 1.35 8.11
C VAL A 46 13.47 2.86 7.84
N ASN A 47 12.44 3.27 7.09
CA ASN A 47 12.19 4.66 6.70
C ASN A 47 11.12 5.35 7.57
N LYS A 48 11.23 5.21 8.90
CA LYS A 48 10.18 5.62 9.87
C LYS A 48 9.73 7.07 9.73
N ASN A 49 10.61 7.96 9.25
CA ASN A 49 10.30 9.38 9.08
C ASN A 49 9.23 9.64 8.00
N ILE A 50 9.06 8.73 7.04
CA ILE A 50 8.03 8.82 6.00
C ILE A 50 6.64 8.73 6.61
N LEU A 51 6.44 7.85 7.60
CA LEU A 51 5.14 7.65 8.24
C LEU A 51 5.06 8.41 9.56
N ASN A 52 4.70 9.68 9.46
CA ASN A 52 4.35 10.50 10.61
C ASN A 52 2.95 11.11 10.41
N PRO A 53 2.28 11.57 11.49
CA PRO A 53 0.91 12.07 11.41
C PRO A 53 0.69 13.26 10.48
N LYS A 54 1.75 13.95 10.04
CA LYS A 54 1.67 15.10 9.12
C LYS A 54 1.86 14.73 7.65
N THR A 55 2.38 13.54 7.34
CA THR A 55 2.61 13.11 5.95
C THR A 55 1.29 12.93 5.21
N ARG A 56 1.14 13.63 4.08
CA ARG A 56 0.02 13.49 3.15
C ARG A 56 0.30 12.34 2.20
N ILE A 57 -0.46 11.26 2.32
CA ILE A 57 -0.26 10.01 1.59
C ILE A 57 -1.35 9.81 0.56
N LEU A 58 -0.95 9.57 -0.70
CA LEU A 58 -1.82 9.06 -1.76
C LEU A 58 -1.49 7.59 -2.03
N HIS A 59 -2.51 6.73 -2.01
CA HIS A 59 -2.34 5.29 -2.20
C HIS A 59 -3.27 4.75 -3.28
N PHE A 60 -2.70 4.29 -4.37
CA PHE A 60 -3.44 3.71 -5.49
C PHE A 60 -3.71 2.23 -5.29
N ALA A 61 -4.90 1.76 -5.69
CA ALA A 61 -5.32 0.35 -5.64
C ALA A 61 -5.02 -0.31 -4.28
N PRO A 62 -5.59 0.21 -3.17
CA PRO A 62 -5.04 0.02 -1.85
C PRO A 62 -5.09 -1.43 -1.36
N GLU A 63 -3.92 -2.03 -1.07
CA GLU A 63 -3.91 -3.35 -0.44
C GLU A 63 -4.29 -3.24 1.05
N LYS A 64 -5.12 -4.17 1.53
CA LYS A 64 -5.63 -4.17 2.91
C LYS A 64 -4.51 -4.16 3.95
N ALA A 65 -3.48 -4.98 3.73
CA ALA A 65 -2.36 -5.11 4.66
C ALA A 65 -1.59 -3.79 4.81
N ILE A 66 -1.43 -3.01 3.72
CA ILE A 66 -0.72 -1.74 3.76
C ILE A 66 -1.60 -0.60 4.26
N THR A 67 -2.87 -0.59 3.86
CA THR A 67 -3.88 0.38 4.32
C THR A 67 -3.96 0.45 5.84
N ALA A 68 -3.88 -0.70 6.53
CA ALA A 68 -3.90 -0.74 7.99
C ALA A 68 -2.74 0.06 8.62
N HIS A 69 -1.56 0.06 7.99
CA HIS A 69 -0.40 0.81 8.48
C HIS A 69 -0.56 2.31 8.28
N PHE A 70 -0.99 2.75 7.09
CA PHE A 70 -1.21 4.17 6.82
C PHE A 70 -2.33 4.76 7.67
N LYS A 71 -3.45 4.04 7.84
CA LYS A 71 -4.52 4.48 8.76
C LYS A 71 -4.03 4.61 10.19
N LYS A 72 -3.17 3.72 10.67
CA LYS A 72 -2.65 3.78 12.04
C LYS A 72 -1.71 4.98 12.27
N CYS A 73 -0.88 5.32 11.29
CA CYS A 73 0.17 6.34 11.44
C CYS A 73 -0.24 7.74 10.96
N CYS A 74 -1.14 7.81 9.98
CA CYS A 74 -1.39 9.00 9.17
C CYS A 74 -2.90 9.21 8.89
N GLU A 75 -3.80 8.73 9.76
CA GLU A 75 -5.25 8.63 9.50
C GLU A 75 -5.87 9.87 8.82
N LYS A 76 -5.58 11.07 9.35
CA LYS A 76 -6.15 12.34 8.86
C LYS A 76 -5.60 12.80 7.51
N ASN A 77 -4.43 12.30 7.12
CA ASN A 77 -3.68 12.72 5.94
C ASN A 77 -3.50 11.56 4.93
N TYR A 78 -4.28 10.50 5.06
CA TYR A 78 -4.26 9.35 4.16
C TYR A 78 -5.47 9.36 3.23
N ILE A 79 -5.22 9.32 1.92
CA ILE A 79 -6.24 9.15 0.89
C ILE A 79 -5.87 7.94 0.04
N SER A 80 -6.84 7.02 -0.13
CA SER A 80 -6.71 5.96 -1.12
C SER A 80 -7.62 6.17 -2.32
N VAL A 81 -7.14 5.74 -3.48
CA VAL A 81 -7.83 5.93 -4.76
C VAL A 81 -7.79 4.65 -5.60
N ASP A 82 -8.82 4.45 -6.42
CA ASP A 82 -8.91 3.37 -7.40
C ASP A 82 -9.80 3.85 -8.55
N VAL A 83 -9.54 3.42 -9.78
CA VAL A 83 -10.40 3.76 -10.92
C VAL A 83 -11.74 3.02 -10.87
N VAL A 84 -11.78 1.89 -10.16
CA VAL A 84 -12.97 1.06 -9.96
C VAL A 84 -13.74 1.55 -8.74
N PRO A 85 -15.05 1.84 -8.89
CA PRO A 85 -15.90 2.23 -7.77
C PRO A 85 -15.88 1.24 -6.60
N ASN A 86 -16.00 1.78 -5.37
CA ASN A 86 -16.07 1.03 -4.11
C ASN A 86 -14.81 0.22 -3.73
N ARG A 87 -13.66 0.47 -4.38
CA ARG A 87 -12.37 -0.16 -4.01
C ARG A 87 -11.47 0.70 -3.14
N ALA A 88 -11.73 2.01 -3.07
CA ALA A 88 -10.94 2.97 -2.30
C ALA A 88 -11.81 4.14 -1.77
N MET A 89 -11.18 5.14 -1.15
CA MET A 89 -11.90 6.29 -0.58
C MET A 89 -12.42 7.25 -1.66
N LYS A 90 -11.73 7.37 -2.79
CA LYS A 90 -12.16 8.15 -3.96
C LYS A 90 -11.98 7.34 -5.24
N VAL A 91 -12.81 7.64 -6.23
CA VAL A 91 -12.66 7.12 -7.58
C VAL A 91 -11.86 8.13 -8.38
N GLU A 92 -10.66 7.74 -8.83
CA GLU A 92 -9.76 8.63 -9.57
C GLU A 92 -9.12 7.88 -10.74
N ASP A 93 -8.94 8.60 -11.84
CA ASP A 93 -8.09 8.16 -12.95
C ASP A 93 -6.68 8.73 -12.74
N ILE A 94 -5.68 7.86 -12.66
CA ILE A 94 -4.28 8.25 -12.44
C ILE A 94 -3.74 9.15 -13.55
N THR A 95 -4.32 9.13 -14.76
CA THR A 95 -3.94 10.00 -15.88
C THR A 95 -4.57 11.40 -15.80
N LYS A 96 -5.51 11.62 -14.86
CA LYS A 96 -6.23 12.87 -14.67
C LYS A 96 -6.76 13.00 -13.24
N LEU A 97 -5.87 13.18 -12.28
CA LEU A 97 -6.17 13.30 -10.86
C LEU A 97 -6.89 14.61 -10.57
N THR A 98 -7.94 14.56 -9.75
CA THR A 98 -8.70 15.77 -9.35
C THR A 98 -8.01 16.61 -8.27
N PHE A 99 -6.86 16.17 -7.77
CA PHE A 99 -6.09 16.84 -6.72
C PHE A 99 -5.30 18.04 -7.25
N SER A 100 -5.09 19.05 -6.39
CA SER A 100 -4.21 20.19 -6.68
C SER A 100 -2.74 19.76 -6.75
N ALA A 101 -1.90 20.58 -7.38
CA ALA A 101 -0.46 20.32 -7.40
C ALA A 101 0.16 20.36 -5.99
N ASN A 102 1.17 19.53 -5.72
CA ASN A 102 1.89 19.42 -4.45
C ASN A 102 0.99 19.13 -3.22
N SER A 103 -0.08 18.38 -3.43
CA SER A 103 -1.04 17.95 -2.41
C SER A 103 -0.52 16.79 -1.54
N PHE A 104 0.43 15.99 -2.03
CA PHE A 104 0.94 14.80 -1.33
C PHE A 104 2.44 14.83 -1.11
N ASP A 105 2.88 14.26 0.00
CA ASP A 105 4.29 14.12 0.37
C ASP A 105 4.83 12.72 0.05
N PHE A 106 3.94 11.73 -0.05
CA PHE A 106 4.28 10.34 -0.35
C PHE A 106 3.19 9.69 -1.19
N ILE A 107 3.59 9.04 -2.28
CA ILE A 107 2.70 8.32 -3.17
C ILE A 107 3.08 6.84 -3.20
N LEU A 108 2.13 5.96 -2.87
CA LEU A 108 2.26 4.53 -3.11
C LEU A 108 1.47 4.13 -4.36
N CYS A 109 2.20 3.86 -5.44
CA CYS A 109 1.67 3.39 -6.73
C CYS A 109 2.31 2.03 -7.08
N SER A 110 1.86 0.97 -6.42
CA SER A 110 2.43 -0.38 -6.52
C SER A 110 1.58 -1.26 -7.43
N HIS A 111 2.17 -1.88 -8.46
CA HIS A 111 1.47 -2.72 -9.42
C HIS A 111 0.29 -2.03 -10.13
N VAL A 112 0.36 -0.72 -10.38
CA VAL A 112 -0.72 0.04 -11.06
C VAL A 112 -0.32 0.46 -12.46
N LEU A 113 0.86 1.06 -12.65
CA LEU A 113 1.26 1.69 -13.93
C LEU A 113 1.22 0.74 -15.14
N HIS A 114 1.54 -0.54 -14.95
CA HIS A 114 1.49 -1.54 -16.02
C HIS A 114 0.07 -1.85 -16.55
N HIS A 115 -0.97 -1.36 -15.88
CA HIS A 115 -2.36 -1.42 -16.35
C HIS A 115 -2.82 -0.12 -17.02
N VAL A 116 -1.95 0.89 -17.12
CA VAL A 116 -2.28 2.21 -17.66
C VAL A 116 -1.71 2.33 -19.07
N ASN A 117 -2.59 2.60 -20.05
CA ASN A 117 -2.17 2.74 -21.46
C ASN A 117 -1.34 4.01 -21.69
N GLU A 118 -1.68 5.11 -21.02
CA GLU A 118 -0.99 6.41 -21.10
C GLU A 118 -0.12 6.61 -19.85
N ASP A 119 0.79 5.68 -19.60
CA ASP A 119 1.62 5.66 -18.38
C ASP A 119 2.51 6.91 -18.23
N GLU A 120 2.96 7.52 -19.31
CA GLU A 120 3.65 8.82 -19.28
C GLU A 120 2.78 9.93 -18.67
N LYS A 121 1.48 9.98 -19.02
CA LYS A 121 0.56 10.95 -18.42
C LYS A 121 0.31 10.65 -16.94
N ALA A 122 0.17 9.37 -16.60
CA ALA A 122 0.04 8.95 -15.21
C ALA A 122 1.26 9.40 -14.39
N ILE A 123 2.48 9.15 -14.90
CA ILE A 123 3.72 9.59 -14.25
C ILE A 123 3.74 11.13 -14.12
N SER A 124 3.36 11.88 -15.16
CA SER A 124 3.26 13.34 -15.09
C SER A 124 2.28 13.81 -14.00
N GLU A 125 1.13 13.14 -13.85
CA GLU A 125 0.18 13.44 -12.78
C GLU A 125 0.75 13.11 -11.40
N LEU A 126 1.45 11.99 -11.26
CA LEU A 126 2.13 11.62 -10.01
C LEU A 126 3.19 12.65 -9.59
N TYR A 127 3.91 13.26 -10.55
CA TYR A 127 4.86 14.35 -10.25
C TYR A 127 4.17 15.67 -9.92
N ARG A 128 2.97 15.89 -10.47
CA ARG A 128 2.22 17.13 -10.27
C ARG A 128 1.63 17.21 -8.86
N VAL A 129 1.01 16.12 -8.39
CA VAL A 129 0.19 16.10 -7.16
C VAL A 129 0.98 15.92 -5.88
#